data_AF-A0A4R5WP78-F1
#
_entry.id   AF-A0A4R5WP78-F1
#
_cell.length_a   1.000
_cell.length_b   1.000
_cell.length_c   1.000
_cell.angle_alpha   90.00
_cell.angle_beta   90.00
_cell.angle_gamma   90.00
#
_symmetry.space_group_name_H-M   'P 1'
#
loop_
_entity.id
_entity.type
_entity.pdbx_description
1 polymer ?
#
loop_
_entity_poly.entity_id
_entity_poly.type
_entity_poly.pdbx_seq_one_letter_code
_entity_poly.pdbx_strand_id
1 'polypeptide(L)'
;MLVHRQYYEKYERLAEVVGVKQAQELWDYLATTPDKPPKTGSCCILKGKAGDPQGVGWSRTRHYEASSKVRIDYEFHREYRTTDVADPHPVVAIRTITFSSH
;
A
#
# COMPACT_ATOMS: atom_id res chain seq x y z
N MET A 1 -2.43 -5.04 -8.03
CA MET A 1 -2.62 -4.34 -6.74
C MET A 1 -4.01 -4.68 -6.23
N LEU A 2 -4.13 -4.97 -4.94
CA LEU A 2 -5.39 -5.28 -4.25
C LEU A 2 -5.72 -4.13 -3.31
N VAL A 3 -6.96 -3.67 -3.32
CA VAL A 3 -7.44 -2.62 -2.40
C VAL A 3 -8.62 -3.20 -1.63
N HIS A 4 -8.56 -3.14 -0.31
CA HIS A 4 -9.68 -3.60 0.49
C HIS A 4 -10.93 -2.75 0.19
N ARG A 5 -12.08 -3.40 -0.03
CA ARG A 5 -13.32 -2.78 -0.53
C ARG A 5 -13.73 -1.52 0.24
N GLN A 6 -13.58 -1.52 1.57
CA GLN A 6 -13.89 -0.37 2.44
C GLN A 6 -13.09 0.90 2.09
N TYR A 7 -11.91 0.77 1.50
CA TYR A 7 -11.02 1.89 1.16
C TYR A 7 -10.99 2.17 -0.34
N TYR A 8 -11.79 1.47 -1.14
CA TYR A 8 -11.82 1.65 -2.59
C TYR A 8 -12.19 3.08 -2.99
N GLU A 9 -13.23 3.66 -2.40
CA GLU A 9 -13.62 5.05 -2.67
C GLU A 9 -12.51 6.06 -2.32
N LYS A 10 -11.75 5.80 -1.26
CA LYS A 10 -10.60 6.64 -0.90
C LYS A 10 -9.46 6.46 -1.89
N TYR A 11 -9.25 5.26 -2.41
CA TYR A 11 -8.25 5.00 -3.44
C TYR A 11 -8.56 5.79 -4.72
N GLU A 12 -9.83 5.79 -5.17
CA GLU A 12 -10.27 6.55 -6.34
C GLU A 12 -10.07 8.06 -6.18
N ARG A 13 -10.34 8.59 -4.99
CA ARG A 13 -10.20 10.02 -4.68
C ARG A 13 -8.78 10.47 -4.34
N LEU A 14 -7.81 9.55 -4.31
CA LEU A 14 -6.46 9.85 -3.84
C LEU A 14 -5.81 10.99 -4.64
N ALA A 15 -5.95 10.96 -5.97
CA ALA A 15 -5.41 12.00 -6.85
C ALA A 15 -6.06 13.38 -6.64
N GLU A 16 -7.32 13.43 -6.24
CA GLU A 16 -8.01 14.69 -5.89
C GLU A 16 -7.42 15.31 -4.62
N VAL A 17 -7.06 14.48 -3.64
CA VAL A 17 -6.58 14.92 -2.32
C VAL A 17 -5.13 15.39 -2.36
N VAL A 18 -4.26 14.60 -3.02
CA VAL A 18 -2.80 14.87 -3.04
C VAL A 18 -2.30 15.51 -4.32
N GLY A 19 -3.14 15.58 -5.36
CA GLY A 19 -2.74 16.00 -6.70
C GLY A 19 -2.15 14.86 -7.53
N VAL A 20 -2.34 14.93 -8.85
CA VAL A 20 -2.00 13.86 -9.81
C VAL A 20 -0.53 13.44 -9.73
N LYS A 21 0.40 14.40 -9.63
CA LYS A 21 1.83 14.09 -9.58
C LYS A 21 2.19 13.23 -8.36
N GLN A 22 1.69 13.60 -7.18
CA GLN A 22 1.98 12.87 -5.95
C GLN A 22 1.28 11.50 -5.92
N ALA A 23 0.07 11.42 -6.49
CA ALA A 23 -0.62 10.14 -6.68
C ALA A 23 0.17 9.19 -7.58
N GLN A 24 0.72 9.70 -8.69
CA GLN A 24 1.56 8.90 -9.58
C GLN A 24 2.82 8.38 -8.89
N GLU A 25 3.57 9.25 -8.19
CA GLU A 25 4.77 8.84 -7.45
C GLU A 25 4.47 7.75 -6.41
N LEU A 26 3.32 7.86 -5.73
CA LEU A 26 2.83 6.86 -4.78
C LEU A 26 2.53 5.54 -5.48
N TRP A 27 1.79 5.55 -6.59
CA TRP A 27 1.44 4.33 -7.32
C TRP A 27 2.67 3.65 -7.92
N ASP A 28 3.60 4.43 -8.48
CA ASP A 28 4.87 3.92 -9.01
C ASP A 28 5.67 3.22 -7.91
N TYR A 29 5.75 3.84 -6.73
CA TYR A 29 6.44 3.26 -5.58
C TYR A 29 5.80 1.92 -5.16
N LEU A 30 4.48 1.89 -4.98
CA LEU A 30 3.77 0.67 -4.58
C LEU A 30 3.88 -0.42 -5.64
N ALA A 31 3.81 -0.06 -6.92
CA ALA A 31 3.83 -1.04 -8.01
C ALA A 31 5.23 -1.64 -8.24
N THR A 32 6.29 -0.85 -8.05
CA THR A 32 7.63 -1.24 -8.53
C THR A 32 8.63 -1.53 -7.41
N THR A 33 8.56 -0.81 -6.29
CA THR A 33 9.55 -0.93 -5.21
C THR A 33 8.94 -0.88 -3.81
N PRO A 34 7.88 -1.65 -3.51
CA PRO A 34 7.16 -1.57 -2.22
C PRO A 34 7.98 -2.04 -1.01
N ASP A 35 9.10 -2.71 -1.25
CA ASP A 35 9.99 -3.24 -0.22
C ASP A 35 11.15 -2.28 0.14
N LYS A 36 11.40 -1.27 -0.68
CA LYS A 36 12.49 -0.29 -0.53
C LYS A 36 11.99 0.99 0.16
N PRO A 37 12.88 1.84 0.68
CA PRO A 37 12.49 3.18 1.11
C PRO A 37 11.90 3.99 -0.06
N PRO A 38 10.79 4.72 0.12
CA PRO A 38 10.21 5.55 -0.93
C PRO A 38 11.10 6.76 -1.22
N LYS A 39 11.05 7.26 -2.46
CA LYS A 39 11.74 8.49 -2.87
C LYS A 39 11.09 9.75 -2.28
N THR A 40 9.77 9.70 -2.10
CA THR A 40 8.94 10.79 -1.56
C THR A 40 8.19 10.27 -0.35
N GLY A 41 8.16 11.05 0.74
CA GLY A 41 7.48 10.67 1.98
C GLY A 41 8.32 9.74 2.86
N SER A 42 7.67 9.01 3.77
CA SER A 42 8.36 8.11 4.71
C SER A 42 7.62 6.79 4.87
N CYS A 43 8.36 5.68 5.00
CA CYS A 43 7.80 4.35 5.20
C CYS A 43 8.45 3.68 6.42
N CYS A 44 7.63 3.09 7.29
CA CYS A 44 8.09 2.27 8.40
C CYS A 44 7.25 0.98 8.51
N ILE A 45 7.69 0.04 9.35
CA ILE A 45 6.94 -1.18 9.65
C ILE A 45 6.15 -0.95 10.94
N LEU A 46 4.85 -1.28 10.93
CA LEU A 46 4.01 -1.16 12.12
C LEU A 46 4.47 -2.13 13.23
N LYS A 47 4.26 -1.70 14.48
CA LYS A 47 4.61 -2.48 15.67
C LYS A 47 3.41 -3.25 16.21
N GLY A 48 3.67 -4.34 16.93
CA GLY A 48 2.64 -5.19 17.52
C GLY A 48 1.73 -5.84 16.46
N LYS A 49 0.51 -6.21 16.87
CA LYS A 49 -0.47 -6.93 16.04
C LYS A 49 -0.82 -6.23 14.72
N ALA A 50 -0.76 -4.89 14.69
CA ALA A 50 -1.05 -4.13 13.47
C ALA A 50 0.02 -4.34 12.37
N GLY A 51 1.22 -4.78 12.75
CA GLY A 51 2.31 -5.11 11.83
C GLY A 51 2.43 -6.59 11.51
N ASP A 52 1.49 -7.43 11.97
CA ASP A 52 1.50 -8.85 11.65
C ASP A 52 1.02 -9.06 10.21
N PRO A 53 1.73 -9.90 9.42
CA PRO A 53 1.35 -10.16 8.04
C PRO A 53 0.00 -10.90 7.99
N GLN A 54 -0.79 -10.66 6.94
CA GLN A 54 -2.09 -11.33 6.79
C GLN A 54 -1.99 -12.85 6.53
N GLY A 55 -0.80 -13.35 6.18
CA GLY A 55 -0.57 -14.77 5.95
C GLY A 55 0.88 -15.08 5.57
N VAL A 56 1.16 -16.36 5.33
CA VAL A 56 2.46 -16.84 4.88
C VAL A 56 2.86 -16.13 3.57
N GLY A 57 4.12 -15.71 3.47
CA GLY A 57 4.68 -15.05 2.30
C GLY A 57 4.38 -13.54 2.18
N TRP A 58 3.44 -13.02 2.95
CA TRP A 58 3.18 -11.58 3.02
C TRP A 58 4.22 -10.86 3.88
N SER A 59 4.56 -9.63 3.47
CA SER A 59 5.37 -8.74 4.29
C SER A 59 4.63 -8.33 5.56
N ARG A 60 5.37 -7.94 6.60
CA ARG A 60 4.80 -7.15 7.70
C ARG A 60 4.14 -5.87 7.16
N THR A 61 3.11 -5.38 7.85
CA THR A 61 2.39 -4.17 7.45
C THR A 61 3.33 -2.97 7.46
N ARG A 62 3.37 -2.30 6.31
CA ARG A 62 4.15 -1.08 6.09
C ARG A 62 3.22 0.12 6.15
N HIS A 63 3.60 1.08 6.97
CA HIS A 63 2.95 2.38 7.07
C HIS A 63 3.70 3.37 6.20
N TYR A 64 3.04 3.86 5.15
CA TYR A 64 3.59 4.85 4.23
C TYR A 64 2.83 6.18 4.37
N GLU A 65 3.56 7.21 4.80
CA GLU A 65 3.10 8.58 4.77
C GLU A 65 3.63 9.23 3.49
N ALA A 66 2.79 9.26 2.45
CA ALA A 66 3.18 9.86 1.17
C ALA A 66 3.20 11.40 1.24
N SER A 67 2.36 11.97 2.10
CA SER A 67 2.31 13.39 2.42
C SER A 67 1.61 13.61 3.77
N SER A 68 1.61 14.85 4.27
CA SER A 68 0.78 15.23 5.41
C SER A 68 -0.72 14.98 5.21
N LYS A 69 -1.17 14.81 3.96
CA LYS A 69 -2.58 14.61 3.59
C LYS A 69 -2.99 13.15 3.47
N VAL A 70 -2.07 12.22 3.21
CA VAL A 70 -2.42 10.81 2.99
C VAL A 70 -1.44 9.83 3.63
N ARG A 71 -1.99 8.80 4.26
CA ARG A 71 -1.29 7.64 4.79
C ARG A 71 -1.89 6.36 4.23
N ILE A 72 -1.04 5.40 3.91
CA ILE A 72 -1.42 4.08 3.40
C ILE A 72 -0.73 3.02 4.23
N ASP A 73 -1.50 2.09 4.79
CA ASP A 73 -0.95 0.84 5.28
C ASP A 73 -1.08 -0.21 4.18
N TYR A 74 0.00 -0.92 3.89
CA TYR A 74 0.02 -1.97 2.88
C TYR A 74 0.94 -3.13 3.25
N GLU A 75 0.70 -4.25 2.59
CA GLU A 75 1.57 -5.41 2.59
C GLU A 75 1.90 -5.78 1.14
N PHE A 76 3.01 -6.47 0.92
CA PHE A 76 3.33 -7.02 -0.40
C PHE A 76 3.67 -8.51 -0.32
N HIS A 77 3.46 -9.21 -1.43
CA HIS A 77 3.77 -10.61 -1.60
C HIS A 77 4.40 -10.81 -2.99
N ARG A 78 5.59 -11.38 -3.07
CA ARG A 78 6.35 -11.47 -4.35
C ARG A 78 5.83 -12.58 -5.28
N GLU A 79 5.28 -13.64 -4.71
CA GLU A 79 4.84 -14.83 -5.44
C GLU A 79 3.36 -15.13 -5.19
N TYR A 80 2.52 -14.10 -5.20
CA TYR A 80 1.10 -14.27 -4.86
C TYR A 80 0.41 -15.07 -5.95
N ARG A 81 -0.46 -15.99 -5.54
CA ARG A 81 -1.30 -16.79 -6.43
C ARG A 81 -2.76 -16.55 -6.07
N THR A 82 -3.58 -16.25 -7.07
CA THR A 82 -5.04 -16.08 -6.89
C THR A 82 -5.75 -17.42 -6.68
N THR A 83 -5.18 -18.49 -7.23
CA THR A 83 -5.58 -19.89 -7.05
C THR A 83 -4.32 -20.76 -7.09
N ASP A 84 -4.37 -21.98 -6.58
CA ASP A 84 -3.18 -22.85 -6.50
C ASP A 84 -2.53 -23.16 -7.86
N VAL A 85 -3.32 -23.10 -8.94
CA VAL A 85 -2.86 -23.34 -10.32
C VAL A 85 -2.46 -22.07 -11.07
N ALA A 86 -2.73 -20.89 -10.51
CA ALA A 86 -2.41 -19.62 -11.16
C ALA A 86 -0.92 -19.30 -11.05
N ASP A 87 -0.41 -18.57 -12.04
CA ASP A 87 0.99 -18.12 -12.05
C ASP A 87 1.30 -17.18 -10.88
N PRO A 88 2.46 -17.35 -10.23
CA PRO A 88 2.87 -16.48 -9.15
C PRO A 88 3.22 -15.09 -9.71
N HIS A 89 2.74 -14.05 -9.05
CA HIS A 89 3.03 -12.67 -9.44
C HIS A 89 3.16 -11.74 -8.22
N PRO A 90 3.95 -10.66 -8.32
CA PRO A 90 4.08 -9.71 -7.24
C PRO A 90 2.79 -8.92 -7.06
N VAL A 91 2.34 -8.79 -5.81
CA VAL A 91 1.13 -8.08 -5.43
C VAL A 91 1.40 -7.18 -4.23
N VAL A 92 0.80 -5.99 -4.25
CA VAL A 92 0.60 -5.14 -3.09
C VAL A 92 -0.86 -5.16 -2.69
N ALA A 93 -1.13 -5.35 -1.41
CA ALA A 93 -2.45 -5.22 -0.79
C ALA A 93 -2.50 -3.97 0.08
N ILE A 94 -3.30 -2.98 -0.35
CA ILE A 94 -3.61 -1.79 0.45
C ILE A 94 -4.63 -2.20 1.52
N ARG A 95 -4.19 -2.11 2.78
CA ARG A 95 -4.97 -2.47 3.98
C ARG A 95 -5.79 -1.30 4.48
N THR A 96 -5.23 -0.09 4.45
CA THR A 96 -5.92 1.14 4.87
C THR A 96 -5.52 2.32 3.98
N ILE A 97 -6.44 3.28 3.85
CA ILE A 97 -6.14 4.62 3.33
C ILE A 97 -6.77 5.64 4.29
N THR A 98 -5.93 6.55 4.77
CA THR A 98 -6.33 7.61 5.70
C THR A 98 -5.98 8.95 5.09
N PHE A 99 -7.00 9.79 4.89
CA PHE A 99 -6.83 11.19 4.58
C PHE A 99 -6.80 11.99 5.87
N SER A 100 -5.88 12.94 5.96
CA SER A 100 -5.89 13.92 7.05
C SER A 100 -7.00 14.92 6.78
N SER A 101 -7.94 15.05 7.70
CA SER A 101 -8.93 16.13 7.68
C SER A 101 -8.22 17.44 8.04
N HIS A 102 -8.38 18.47 7.20
CA HIS A 102 -8.22 19.87 7.60
C HIS A 102 -9.61 20.47 7.66
#